data_AF-A0A158HQD2-F1
#
_entry.id   AF-A0A158HQD2-F1
#
_cell.length_a   1.000
_cell.length_b   1.000
_cell.length_c   1.000
_cell.angle_alpha   90.00
_cell.angle_beta   90.00
_cell.angle_gamma   90.00
#
_symmetry.space_group_name_H-M   'P 1'
#
loop_
_entity.id
_entity.type
_entity.pdbx_description
1 polymer ?
#
loop_
_entity_poly.entity_id
_entity_poly.type
_entity_poly.pdbx_seq_one_letter_code
_entity_poly.pdbx_strand_id
1 'polypeptide(L)'
;MQADTPPPEFSAPSDIAETAYAYANYFEAGFSHEEILLRIAQAFDGKQECGDGIRIVMTPTYARALLELLRSTLARFEAVHEALGHTGADAPPPDDPEY
;
A
#
# COMPACT_ATOMS: atom_id res chain seq x y z
N MET A 1 45.10 6.69 18.28
CA MET A 1 44.66 5.93 17.09
C MET A 1 43.30 5.31 17.45
N GLN A 2 42.20 5.92 17.00
CA GLN A 2 40.86 5.38 17.18
C GLN A 2 40.54 4.50 15.96
N ALA A 3 40.19 3.24 16.21
CA ALA A 3 39.74 2.32 15.17
C ALA A 3 38.27 2.63 14.85
N ASP A 4 38.07 3.08 13.62
CA ASP A 4 36.79 3.24 12.95
C ASP A 4 36.11 1.86 12.88
N THR A 5 35.04 1.66 13.66
CA THR A 5 34.24 0.43 13.59
C THR A 5 33.07 0.74 12.66
N PRO A 6 32.96 0.10 11.48
CA PRO A 6 31.83 0.34 10.60
C PRO A 6 30.52 -0.05 11.30
N PRO A 7 29.41 0.66 11.01
CA PRO A 7 28.11 0.33 11.59
C PRO A 7 27.71 -1.10 11.20
N PRO A 8 26.93 -1.81 12.05
CA PRO A 8 26.49 -3.16 11.72
C PRO A 8 25.68 -3.12 10.42
N GLU A 9 26.22 -3.75 9.38
CA GLU A 9 25.48 -4.01 8.15
C GLU A 9 24.27 -4.87 8.52
N PHE A 10 23.06 -4.39 8.20
CA PHE A 10 21.85 -5.19 8.26
C PHE A 10 22.03 -6.38 7.32
N SER A 11 22.53 -7.49 7.86
CA SER A 11 22.54 -8.76 7.15
C SER A 11 21.09 -9.16 6.97
N ALA A 12 20.60 -9.09 5.72
CA ALA A 12 19.34 -9.70 5.36
C ALA A 12 19.42 -11.19 5.73
N PRO A 13 18.48 -11.76 6.49
CA PRO A 13 18.48 -13.18 6.77
C PRO A 13 18.32 -13.96 5.45
N SER A 14 19.34 -14.73 5.09
CA SER A 14 19.48 -15.53 3.87
C SER A 14 18.62 -16.79 3.80
N ASP A 15 17.47 -16.83 4.47
CA ASP A 15 16.53 -17.96 4.38
C ASP A 15 15.12 -17.41 4.17
N ILE A 16 14.83 -17.00 2.94
CA ILE A 16 13.45 -16.79 2.50
C ILE A 16 12.87 -18.19 2.23
N ALA A 17 12.69 -18.97 3.29
CA ALA A 17 11.70 -20.03 3.28
C ALA A 17 10.37 -19.34 3.03
N GLU A 18 9.82 -19.61 1.84
CA GLU A 18 8.57 -19.15 1.26
C GLU A 18 7.39 -19.32 2.23
N THR A 19 7.35 -18.46 3.25
CA THR A 19 6.23 -18.31 4.16
C THR A 19 5.50 -17.09 3.65
N ALA A 20 4.56 -17.31 2.75
CA ALA A 20 3.66 -16.27 2.28
C ALA A 20 2.91 -15.72 3.49
N TYR A 21 3.42 -14.65 4.10
CA TYR A 21 2.73 -13.95 5.17
C TYR A 21 1.42 -13.42 4.58
N ALA A 22 0.30 -14.02 4.97
CA ALA A 22 -1.01 -13.54 4.58
C ALA A 22 -1.28 -12.22 5.33
N TYR A 23 -1.31 -11.13 4.56
CA TYR A 23 -1.70 -9.81 5.04
C TYR A 23 -3.08 -9.47 4.49
N ALA A 24 -4.01 -9.11 5.36
CA ALA A 24 -5.36 -8.70 4.96
C ALA A 24 -5.76 -7.39 5.64
N ASN A 25 -6.28 -6.45 4.84
CA ASN A 25 -6.99 -5.28 5.36
C ASN A 25 -8.49 -5.58 5.39
N TYR A 26 -9.13 -5.31 6.52
CA TYR A 26 -10.58 -5.37 6.68
C TYR A 26 -11.14 -3.96 6.76
N PHE A 27 -12.16 -3.69 5.96
CA PHE A 27 -12.89 -2.43 5.95
C PHE A 27 -14.38 -2.72 6.11
N GLU A 28 -15.04 -2.01 7.02
CA GLU A 28 -16.47 -2.08 7.22
C GLU A 28 -17.03 -0.67 7.40
N ALA A 29 -18.15 -0.39 6.75
CA ALA A 29 -18.83 0.89 6.86
C ALA A 29 -20.28 0.69 7.30
N GLY A 30 -20.72 1.54 8.22
CA GLY A 30 -22.10 1.60 8.70
C GLY A 30 -22.56 3.05 8.82
N PHE A 31 -23.87 3.25 9.00
CA PHE A 31 -24.42 4.60 9.15
C PHE A 31 -25.64 4.61 10.08
N SER A 32 -25.86 5.76 10.69
CA SER A 32 -27.10 6.17 11.33
C SER A 32 -27.65 7.40 10.63
N HIS A 33 -28.66 8.05 11.19
CA HIS A 33 -29.18 9.32 10.66
C HIS A 33 -28.14 10.45 10.75
N GLU A 34 -27.28 10.46 11.76
CA GLU A 34 -26.39 11.59 12.06
C GLU A 34 -24.91 11.29 11.80
N GLU A 35 -24.54 10.02 11.73
CA GLU A 35 -23.15 9.58 11.72
C GLU A 35 -22.90 8.48 10.70
N ILE A 36 -21.68 8.45 10.20
CA ILE A 36 -21.10 7.39 9.41
C ILE A 36 -19.94 6.81 10.20
N LEU A 37 -19.86 5.49 10.21
CA LEU A 37 -18.82 4.72 10.85
C LEU A 37 -17.98 4.04 9.79
N LEU A 38 -16.66 4.13 9.95
CA LEU A 38 -15.69 3.36 9.19
C LEU A 38 -14.82 2.59 10.18
N ARG A 39 -14.85 1.26 10.10
CA ARG A 39 -13.96 0.37 10.83
C ARG A 39 -12.88 -0.14 9.89
N ILE A 40 -11.63 -0.06 10.34
CA ILE A 40 -10.44 -0.51 9.63
C ILE A 40 -9.71 -1.46 10.56
N ALA A 41 -9.42 -2.67 10.12
CA ALA A 41 -8.62 -3.62 10.88
C ALA A 41 -7.60 -4.30 9.97
N GLN A 42 -6.54 -4.85 10.58
CA GLN A 42 -5.49 -5.56 9.87
C GLN A 42 -5.33 -6.94 10.49
N ALA A 43 -5.19 -7.96 9.64
CA ALA A 43 -4.86 -9.30 10.05
C ALA A 43 -3.51 -9.69 9.43
N PHE A 44 -2.67 -10.33 10.24
CA PHE A 44 -1.38 -10.86 9.85
C PHE A 44 -1.36 -12.34 10.21
N ASP A 45 -0.84 -13.18 9.31
CA ASP A 45 -0.67 -14.60 9.60
C ASP A 45 0.18 -14.82 10.86
N GLY A 46 -0.22 -15.77 11.71
CA GLY A 46 0.38 -16.02 13.03
C GLY A 46 -0.11 -15.12 14.17
N LYS A 47 -0.90 -14.08 13.93
CA LYS A 47 -1.64 -13.36 14.96
C LYS A 47 -3.12 -13.79 14.92
N GLN A 48 -3.52 -14.60 15.91
CA GLN A 48 -4.89 -15.13 16.02
C GLN A 48 -5.95 -14.03 16.22
N GLU A 49 -5.51 -12.82 16.57
CA GLU A 49 -6.37 -11.68 16.81
C GLU A 49 -6.27 -10.73 15.62
N CYS A 50 -7.40 -10.47 14.97
CA CYS A 50 -7.55 -9.33 14.06
C CYS A 50 -7.14 -8.10 14.86
N GLY A 51 -5.97 -7.52 14.54
CA GLY A 51 -5.34 -6.50 15.37
C GLY A 51 -6.31 -5.36 15.65
N ASP A 52 -6.27 -4.84 16.87
CA ASP A 52 -7.18 -3.81 17.39
C ASP A 52 -7.59 -2.81 16.30
N GLY A 53 -8.80 -3.00 15.78
CA GLY A 53 -9.28 -2.22 14.64
C GLY A 53 -9.50 -0.77 15.02
N ILE A 54 -9.10 0.14 14.14
CA ILE A 54 -9.39 1.57 14.27
C ILE A 54 -10.84 1.79 13.83
N ARG A 55 -11.61 2.51 14.66
CA ARG A 55 -12.96 2.96 14.33
C ARG A 55 -12.96 4.47 14.21
N ILE A 56 -13.41 4.97 13.07
CA ILE A 56 -13.62 6.39 12.80
C ILE A 56 -15.13 6.63 12.74
N VAL A 57 -15.61 7.57 13.54
CA VAL A 57 -17.00 8.05 13.50
C VAL A 57 -16.96 9.48 12.99
N MET A 58 -17.81 9.80 12.02
CA MET A 58 -17.80 11.09 11.35
C MET A 58 -19.20 11.47 10.88
N THR A 59 -19.46 12.77 10.71
CA THR A 59 -20.72 13.22 10.08
C THR A 59 -20.71 12.91 8.58
N PRO A 60 -21.89 12.87 7.91
CA PRO A 60 -21.97 12.68 6.46
C PRO A 60 -21.14 13.68 5.65
N THR A 61 -21.01 14.92 6.13
CA THR A 61 -20.20 15.95 5.49
C THR A 61 -18.71 15.57 5.48
N TYR A 62 -18.18 15.07 6.59
CA TYR A 62 -16.79 14.63 6.66
C TYR A 62 -16.55 13.34 5.88
N ALA A 63 -17.52 12.42 5.83
CA ALA A 63 -17.42 11.23 4.99
C ALA A 63 -17.30 11.57 3.50
N ARG A 64 -18.06 12.56 3.03
CA ARG A 64 -17.92 13.06 1.65
C ARG A 64 -16.54 13.66 1.41
N ALA A 65 -16.03 14.46 2.35
CA ALA A 65 -14.69 15.04 2.23
C ALA A 65 -13.60 13.95 2.19
N LEU A 66 -13.72 12.90 3.00
CA LEU A 66 -12.80 11.76 3.00
C LEU A 66 -12.84 11.02 1.65
N LEU A 67 -14.03 10.81 1.09
CA LEU A 67 -14.18 10.16 -0.22
C LEU A 67 -13.48 10.94 -1.34
N GLU A 68 -13.67 12.26 -1.37
CA GLU A 68 -13.02 13.13 -2.37
C GLU A 68 -11.49 13.17 -2.19
N LEU A 69 -11.01 13.16 -0.95
CA LEU A 69 -9.57 13.05 -0.65
C LEU A 69 -8.99 11.74 -1.17
N LEU A 70 -9.66 10.62 -0.93
CA LEU A 70 -9.23 9.30 -1.39
C LEU A 70 -9.20 9.22 -2.92
N ARG A 71 -10.25 9.70 -3.59
CA ARG A 71 -10.32 9.78 -5.06
C ARG A 71 -9.17 10.59 -5.64
N SER A 72 -8.94 11.79 -5.10
CA SER A 72 -7.89 12.69 -5.56
C SER A 72 -6.49 12.08 -5.37
N THR A 73 -6.29 11.37 -4.25
CA THR A 73 -5.02 10.70 -3.94
C THR A 73 -4.78 9.53 -4.89
N LEU A 74 -5.80 8.73 -5.20
CA LEU A 74 -5.70 7.62 -6.13
C LEU A 74 -5.39 8.10 -7.55
N ALA A 75 -6.11 9.11 -8.04
CA ALA A 75 -5.85 9.69 -9.37
C ALA A 75 -4.40 10.22 -9.49
N ARG A 76 -3.86 10.84 -8.43
CA ARG A 76 -2.47 11.30 -8.42
C ARG A 76 -1.48 10.13 -8.39
N PHE A 77 -1.77 9.07 -7.64
CA PHE A 77 -0.96 7.86 -7.62
C PHE A 77 -0.89 7.22 -9.01
N GLU A 78 -2.02 7.05 -9.66
CA GLU A 78 -2.12 6.51 -11.02
C GLU A 78 -1.34 7.37 -12.02
N ALA A 79 -1.50 8.69 -12.00
CA ALA A 79 -0.76 9.58 -12.90
C ALA A 79 0.77 9.46 -12.75
N VAL A 80 1.27 9.27 -11.53
CA VAL A 80 2.71 9.05 -11.27
C VAL A 80 3.17 7.70 -11.81
N HIS A 81 2.38 6.64 -11.60
CA HIS A 81 2.78 5.27 -11.96
C HIS A 81 2.50 4.94 -13.44
N GLU A 82 1.50 5.53 -14.07
CA GLU A 82 1.25 5.44 -15.51
C GLU A 82 2.33 6.18 -16.31
N ALA A 83 2.83 7.30 -15.78
CA ALA A 83 4.00 7.98 -16.34
C ALA A 83 5.27 7.11 -16.29
N LEU A 84 5.39 6.21 -15.30
CA LEU A 84 6.48 5.23 -15.19
C LEU A 84 6.27 3.98 -16.07
N GLY A 85 5.02 3.69 -16.45
CA GLY A 85 4.66 2.57 -17.35
C GLY A 85 4.88 2.86 -18.84
N HIS A 86 5.04 4.14 -19.21
CA HIS A 86 5.32 4.55 -20.61
C HIS A 86 6.83 4.65 -20.93
N THR A 87 7.73 4.33 -19.98
CA THR A 87 9.19 4.43 -20.19
C THR A 87 9.87 3.09 -20.50
N GLY A 88 9.17 2.12 -21.10
CA GLY A 88 9.78 0.82 -21.43
C GLY A 88 9.07 -0.12 -22.39
N ALA A 89 7.95 0.26 -23.00
CA ALA A 89 7.18 -0.62 -23.90
C ALA A 89 6.97 -0.04 -25.32
N ASP A 90 7.81 0.90 -25.73
CA ASP A 90 7.82 1.43 -27.09
C ASP A 90 9.26 1.53 -27.63
N ALA A 91 10.06 0.51 -27.34
CA ALA A 91 11.24 0.26 -28.14
C ALA A 91 10.74 -0.29 -29.48
N PRO A 92 10.93 0.42 -30.61
CA PRO A 92 10.63 -0.17 -31.90
C PRO A 92 11.40 -1.49 -32.02
N PRO A 93 10.81 -2.53 -32.64
CA PRO A 93 11.53 -3.77 -32.87
C PRO A 93 12.86 -3.42 -33.56
N PRO A 94 13.98 -4.05 -33.16
CA PRO A 94 15.25 -3.80 -33.83
C PRO A 94 15.05 -4.08 -35.33
N ASP A 95 15.43 -3.11 -36.17
CA ASP A 95 15.46 -3.30 -37.62
C ASP A 95 16.24 -4.58 -37.91
N ASP A 96 15.54 -5.61 -38.39
CA ASP A 96 16.19 -6.82 -38.91
C ASP A 96 17.09 -6.39 -40.08
N PRO A 97 18.41 -6.62 -40.02
CA PRO A 97 19.24 -6.41 -41.18
C PRO A 97 18.99 -7.54 -42.19
N GLU A 98 18.62 -7.09 -43.40
CA GLU A 98 18.89 -7.73 -44.69
C GLU A 98 18.01 -8.91 -45.13
N TYR A 99 17.08 -8.59 -46.05
CA TYR A 99 17.07 -9.21 -47.38
C TYR A 99 17.26 -8.13 -48.45
#